data_AF-A0A7C8A5N5-F1
#
_entry.id   AF-A0A7C8A5N5-F1
#
_cell.length_a   1.000
_cell.length_b   1.000
_cell.length_c   1.000
_cell.angle_alpha   90.00
_cell.angle_beta   90.00
_cell.angle_gamma   90.00
#
_symmetry.space_group_name_H-M   'P 1'
#
loop_
_entity.id
_entity.type
_entity.pdbx_description
1 polymer ?
#
loop_
_entity_poly.entity_id
_entity_poly.type
_entity_poly.pdbx_seq_one_letter_code
_entity_poly.pdbx_strand_id
1 'polypeptide(L)'
;MIRQSIIDYNLKSYRKSLSDGTYKGAAGILLIGPEVARSFGLKALINQDYMEARELNNRAKLLFAKAVSAITTRKKEKFSGAHSKRAGKLALESKEALGLARKYFEAYRTKLTPEVDDRLNRATCSALLDNLLGKSVKMADYNLRDALGIFHNRCQGLPESSPALSPKNVRFVNYVFHEFTQKASDTDKERFDLGKQERRRGTNLGALWKNALKEEGPFFISLIEECLDKQKGAGYPVDPLLFIALIKRESNFDARAVSYVGAAGLTQIMPKTGKGLGMKNIYMPLYFEEAISLMARQRKLRKRAKVLLSKLTSTNMTKLAKDARELMQESLNYGRKRSMLFRRYKRELLKKDRDDRLKPGKAIEYGYKYFSELMKAQDGDISLALASYNAGPHRVKQYNGIPPYKETVSFRNMVLKYYREYRMELRN
;
A
#
# COMPACT_ATOMS: atom_id res chain seq x y z
N MET A 1 -17.33 -12.52 -16.45
CA MET A 1 -16.14 -11.69 -16.77
C MET A 1 -15.09 -11.62 -15.64
N ILE A 2 -15.44 -11.19 -14.41
CA ILE A 2 -14.49 -11.10 -13.27
C ILE A 2 -13.67 -12.39 -13.08
N ARG A 3 -14.34 -13.55 -13.08
CA ARG A 3 -13.70 -14.87 -13.02
C ARG A 3 -12.58 -15.02 -14.05
N GLN A 4 -12.84 -14.68 -15.30
CA GLN A 4 -11.87 -14.84 -16.38
C GLN A 4 -10.65 -13.94 -16.15
N SER A 5 -10.84 -12.67 -15.77
CA SER A 5 -9.74 -11.77 -15.45
C SER A 5 -8.89 -12.24 -14.25
N ILE A 6 -9.51 -12.87 -13.25
CA ILE A 6 -8.78 -13.51 -12.13
C ILE A 6 -7.90 -14.65 -12.65
N ILE A 7 -8.49 -15.55 -13.46
CA ILE A 7 -7.78 -16.70 -14.04
C ILE A 7 -6.61 -16.22 -14.89
N ASP A 8 -6.82 -15.23 -15.76
CA ASP A 8 -5.80 -14.69 -16.66
C ASP A 8 -4.63 -14.07 -15.86
N TYR A 9 -4.93 -13.29 -14.83
CA TYR A 9 -3.90 -12.72 -13.94
C TYR A 9 -3.10 -13.83 -13.24
N ASN A 10 -3.80 -14.82 -12.70
CA ASN A 10 -3.22 -15.92 -11.94
C ASN A 10 -2.31 -16.78 -12.82
N LEU A 11 -2.77 -17.18 -14.01
CA LEU A 11 -1.97 -17.96 -14.95
C LEU A 11 -0.76 -17.17 -15.47
N LYS A 12 -0.91 -15.86 -15.71
CA LYS A 12 0.21 -14.98 -16.06
C LYS A 12 1.24 -14.91 -14.93
N SER A 13 0.77 -14.76 -13.69
CA SER A 13 1.63 -14.69 -12.49
C SER A 13 2.32 -16.02 -12.23
N TYR A 14 1.63 -17.14 -12.44
CA TYR A 14 2.19 -18.49 -12.36
C TYR A 14 3.33 -18.67 -13.36
N ARG A 15 3.08 -18.44 -14.66
CA ARG A 15 4.11 -18.54 -15.72
C ARG A 15 5.33 -17.67 -15.43
N LYS A 16 5.08 -16.43 -14.98
CA LYS A 16 6.15 -15.53 -14.56
C LYS A 16 6.99 -16.13 -13.44
N SER A 17 6.34 -16.68 -12.41
CA SER A 17 7.04 -17.27 -11.25
C SER A 17 7.92 -18.46 -11.62
N LEU A 18 7.54 -19.21 -12.66
CA LEU A 18 8.37 -20.29 -13.22
C LEU A 18 9.59 -19.69 -13.94
N SER A 19 9.40 -18.67 -14.77
CA SER A 19 10.48 -18.06 -15.56
C SER A 19 11.53 -17.30 -14.72
N ASP A 20 11.11 -16.69 -13.59
CA ASP A 20 12.00 -15.88 -12.75
C ASP A 20 12.47 -16.60 -11.47
N GLY A 21 12.14 -17.89 -11.34
CA GLY A 21 12.53 -18.73 -10.20
C GLY A 21 11.95 -18.26 -8.87
N THR A 22 10.77 -17.64 -8.88
CA THR A 22 10.04 -17.22 -7.67
C THR A 22 8.88 -18.14 -7.29
N TYR A 23 8.68 -19.22 -8.06
CA TYR A 23 7.72 -20.28 -7.78
C TYR A 23 7.90 -20.87 -6.37
N LYS A 24 6.78 -21.07 -5.68
CA LYS A 24 6.70 -21.48 -4.27
C LYS A 24 5.61 -22.53 -4.01
N GLY A 25 5.34 -23.38 -5.00
CA GLY A 25 4.38 -24.48 -4.86
C GLY A 25 2.90 -24.11 -5.08
N ALA A 26 2.59 -22.88 -5.49
CA ALA A 26 1.21 -22.47 -5.77
C ALA A 26 0.78 -22.94 -7.17
N ALA A 27 -0.42 -23.54 -7.29
CA ALA A 27 -0.87 -24.17 -8.53
C ALA A 27 -2.30 -23.78 -8.91
N GLY A 28 -2.68 -24.10 -10.15
CA GLY A 28 -4.05 -23.99 -10.64
C GLY A 28 -4.50 -22.57 -10.98
N ILE A 29 -5.74 -22.48 -11.45
CA ILE A 29 -6.39 -21.22 -11.84
C ILE A 29 -6.62 -20.27 -10.64
N LEU A 30 -6.65 -20.82 -9.42
CA LEU A 30 -6.76 -20.06 -8.17
C LEU A 30 -5.40 -19.54 -7.66
N LEU A 31 -4.27 -20.06 -8.17
CA LEU A 31 -2.92 -19.74 -7.74
C LEU A 31 -2.73 -19.87 -6.20
N ILE A 32 -3.07 -21.03 -5.67
CA ILE A 32 -3.04 -21.31 -4.22
C ILE A 32 -2.00 -22.37 -3.85
N GLY A 33 -1.38 -22.19 -2.68
CA GLY A 33 -0.49 -23.20 -2.06
C GLY A 33 -1.26 -24.45 -1.61
N PRO A 34 -0.57 -25.58 -1.41
CA PRO A 34 -1.24 -26.84 -1.10
C PRO A 34 -1.93 -26.83 0.27
N GLU A 35 -1.42 -26.10 1.26
CA GLU A 35 -2.07 -25.97 2.56
C GLU A 35 -3.38 -25.18 2.48
N VAL A 36 -3.39 -24.11 1.68
CA VAL A 36 -4.61 -23.33 1.44
C VAL A 36 -5.64 -24.17 0.69
N ALA A 37 -5.21 -24.94 -0.31
CA ALA A 37 -6.09 -25.86 -1.00
C ALA A 37 -6.73 -26.90 -0.06
N ARG A 38 -5.92 -27.55 0.81
CA ARG A 38 -6.44 -28.48 1.83
C ARG A 38 -7.44 -27.81 2.78
N SER A 39 -7.21 -26.55 3.17
CA SER A 39 -8.16 -25.80 4.01
C SER A 39 -9.51 -25.51 3.33
N PHE A 40 -9.58 -25.61 1.99
CA PHE A 40 -10.82 -25.55 1.21
C PHE A 40 -11.40 -26.92 0.87
N GLY A 41 -10.86 -28.01 1.45
CA GLY A 41 -11.31 -29.38 1.21
C GLY A 41 -10.80 -29.99 -0.09
N LEU A 42 -9.83 -29.35 -0.77
CA LEU A 42 -9.22 -29.92 -1.97
C LEU A 42 -8.15 -30.95 -1.62
N LYS A 43 -8.07 -32.04 -2.39
CA LYS A 43 -6.89 -32.91 -2.40
C LYS A 43 -5.72 -32.14 -2.98
N ALA A 44 -4.66 -31.96 -2.21
CA ALA A 44 -3.43 -31.32 -2.69
C ALA A 44 -2.19 -32.09 -2.21
N LEU A 45 -1.24 -32.30 -3.12
CA LEU A 45 0.00 -32.99 -2.84
C LEU A 45 0.88 -32.14 -1.92
N ILE A 46 1.25 -32.70 -0.78
CA ILE A 46 2.31 -32.20 0.09
C ILE A 46 3.26 -33.37 0.30
N ASN A 47 4.44 -33.30 -0.31
CA ASN A 47 5.46 -34.34 -0.24
C ASN A 47 6.76 -33.77 0.36
N GLN A 48 7.79 -34.61 0.50
CA GLN A 48 9.07 -34.19 1.06
C GLN A 48 9.68 -33.01 0.30
N ASP A 49 9.66 -33.03 -1.05
CA ASP A 49 10.23 -31.93 -1.84
C ASP A 49 9.59 -30.59 -1.51
N TYR A 50 8.27 -30.55 -1.38
CA TYR A 50 7.56 -29.32 -1.02
C TYR A 50 7.95 -28.82 0.38
N MET A 51 8.03 -29.73 1.36
CA MET A 51 8.36 -29.39 2.75
C MET A 51 9.78 -28.83 2.86
N GLU A 52 10.75 -29.51 2.24
CA GLU A 52 12.15 -29.07 2.16
C GLU A 52 12.26 -27.70 1.46
N ALA A 53 11.58 -27.53 0.32
CA ALA A 53 11.58 -26.27 -0.41
C ALA A 53 11.04 -25.11 0.44
N ARG A 54 9.95 -25.34 1.18
CA ARG A 54 9.31 -24.34 2.05
C ARG A 54 10.23 -23.95 3.20
N GLU A 55 10.86 -24.92 3.87
CA GLU A 55 11.81 -24.68 4.96
C GLU A 55 13.02 -23.88 4.48
N LEU A 56 13.69 -24.34 3.42
CA LEU A 56 14.85 -23.67 2.83
C LEU A 56 14.54 -22.24 2.39
N ASN A 57 13.39 -22.01 1.77
CA ASN A 57 12.95 -20.67 1.38
C ASN A 57 12.68 -19.76 2.59
N ASN A 58 12.18 -20.30 3.70
CA ASN A 58 12.01 -19.53 4.95
C ASN A 58 13.35 -19.23 5.61
N ARG A 59 14.26 -20.22 5.66
CA ARG A 59 15.64 -20.05 6.11
C ARG A 59 16.36 -18.98 5.31
N ALA A 60 16.25 -19.00 3.98
CA ALA A 60 16.83 -17.99 3.09
C ALA A 60 16.34 -16.57 3.43
N LYS A 61 15.03 -16.36 3.62
CA LYS A 61 14.49 -15.05 4.02
C LYS A 61 15.07 -14.56 5.34
N LEU A 62 15.17 -15.45 6.34
CA LEU A 62 15.72 -15.12 7.65
C LEU A 62 17.21 -14.76 7.56
N LEU A 63 18.00 -15.54 6.83
CA LEU A 63 19.42 -15.30 6.59
C LEU A 63 19.65 -13.96 5.88
N PHE A 64 18.88 -13.67 4.82
CA PHE A 64 18.98 -12.39 4.12
C PHE A 64 18.60 -11.20 5.03
N ALA A 65 17.57 -11.34 5.86
CA ALA A 65 17.20 -10.33 6.85
C ALA A 65 18.34 -10.08 7.85
N LYS A 66 18.99 -11.15 8.34
CA LYS A 66 20.18 -11.05 9.21
C LYS A 66 21.37 -10.39 8.49
N ALA A 67 21.58 -10.68 7.19
CA ALA A 67 22.62 -10.03 6.38
C ALA A 67 22.37 -8.52 6.25
N VAL A 68 21.13 -8.11 5.96
CA VAL A 68 20.73 -6.70 5.94
C VAL A 68 20.94 -6.06 7.31
N SER A 69 20.58 -6.74 8.41
CA SER A 69 20.83 -6.26 9.77
C SER A 69 22.32 -6.01 10.02
N ALA A 70 23.19 -6.92 9.57
CA ALA A 70 24.65 -6.81 9.72
C ALA A 70 25.25 -5.63 8.95
N ILE A 71 24.74 -5.26 7.77
CA ILE A 71 25.20 -4.04 7.09
C ILE A 71 24.60 -2.75 7.67
N THR A 72 23.47 -2.83 8.39
CA THR A 72 22.84 -1.66 9.02
C THR A 72 23.33 -1.34 10.43
N THR A 73 23.91 -2.30 11.16
CA THR A 73 24.32 -2.06 12.55
C THR A 73 25.42 -1.01 12.67
N ARG A 74 25.32 -0.20 13.75
CA ARG A 74 26.30 0.79 14.18
C ARG A 74 27.10 0.37 15.42
N LYS A 75 26.89 -0.85 15.92
CA LYS A 75 27.68 -1.39 17.04
C LYS A 75 29.16 -1.41 16.65
N LYS A 76 30.05 -1.11 17.61
CA LYS A 76 31.51 -1.21 17.43
C LYS A 76 31.87 -2.58 16.87
N GLU A 77 32.78 -2.61 15.91
CA GLU A 77 33.29 -3.87 15.36
C GLU A 77 34.28 -4.51 16.34
N LYS A 78 34.27 -5.84 16.42
CA LYS A 78 35.30 -6.58 17.18
C LYS A 78 36.67 -6.48 16.51
N PHE A 79 36.69 -6.45 15.18
CA PHE A 79 37.86 -6.25 14.32
C PHE A 79 37.40 -5.61 13.00
N SER A 80 38.30 -4.94 12.29
CA SER A 80 37.98 -4.23 11.05
C SER A 80 37.26 -5.13 10.03
N GLY A 81 36.07 -4.71 9.58
CA GLY A 81 35.28 -5.42 8.58
C GLY A 81 34.45 -6.59 9.12
N ALA A 82 34.39 -6.80 10.45
CA ALA A 82 33.65 -7.90 11.06
C ALA A 82 32.17 -7.98 10.63
N HIS A 83 31.49 -6.83 10.56
CA HIS A 83 30.07 -6.79 10.16
C HIS A 83 29.88 -7.08 8.67
N SER A 84 30.77 -6.57 7.81
CA SER A 84 30.75 -6.87 6.36
C SER A 84 30.98 -8.36 6.12
N LYS A 85 31.98 -8.96 6.78
CA LYS A 85 32.26 -10.39 6.69
C LYS A 85 31.05 -11.23 7.12
N ARG A 86 30.42 -10.87 8.23
CA ARG A 86 29.20 -11.53 8.71
C ARG A 86 28.05 -11.39 7.71
N ALA A 87 27.82 -10.19 7.16
CA ALA A 87 26.78 -9.96 6.19
C ALA A 87 27.00 -10.77 4.91
N GLY A 88 28.26 -10.84 4.42
CA GLY A 88 28.63 -11.63 3.26
C GLY A 88 28.33 -13.11 3.43
N LYS A 89 28.75 -13.71 4.56
CA LYS A 89 28.47 -15.12 4.88
C LYS A 89 26.97 -15.40 4.91
N LEU A 90 26.20 -14.62 5.67
CA LEU A 90 24.75 -14.77 5.77
C LEU A 90 24.03 -14.62 4.42
N ALA A 91 24.50 -13.72 3.55
CA ALA A 91 23.92 -13.51 2.23
C ALA A 91 24.27 -14.65 1.26
N LEU A 92 25.47 -15.23 1.35
CA LEU A 92 25.84 -16.43 0.59
C LEU A 92 25.00 -17.65 1.02
N GLU A 93 24.93 -17.91 2.33
CA GLU A 93 24.08 -18.99 2.87
C GLU A 93 22.61 -18.81 2.47
N SER A 94 22.12 -17.56 2.46
CA SER A 94 20.78 -17.24 1.97
C SER A 94 20.60 -17.57 0.49
N LYS A 95 21.62 -17.34 -0.34
CA LYS A 95 21.57 -17.58 -1.78
C LYS A 95 21.61 -19.08 -2.07
N GLU A 96 22.45 -19.82 -1.35
CA GLU A 96 22.52 -21.29 -1.42
C GLU A 96 21.20 -21.93 -1.02
N ALA A 97 20.64 -21.55 0.13
CA ALA A 97 19.34 -22.04 0.59
C ALA A 97 18.22 -21.71 -0.42
N LEU A 98 18.23 -20.52 -1.03
CA LEU A 98 17.27 -20.17 -2.08
C LEU A 98 17.45 -21.00 -3.35
N GLY A 99 18.70 -21.30 -3.74
CA GLY A 99 19.01 -22.17 -4.87
C GLY A 99 18.51 -23.60 -4.66
N LEU A 100 18.75 -24.16 -3.48
CA LEU A 100 18.22 -25.49 -3.12
C LEU A 100 16.69 -25.50 -3.06
N ALA A 101 16.08 -24.49 -2.43
CA ALA A 101 14.62 -24.37 -2.38
C ALA A 101 13.99 -24.38 -3.77
N ARG A 102 14.61 -23.70 -4.75
CA ARG A 102 14.14 -23.70 -6.14
C ARG A 102 14.19 -25.09 -6.76
N LYS A 103 15.29 -25.82 -6.60
CA LYS A 103 15.42 -27.20 -7.10
C LYS A 103 14.33 -28.11 -6.52
N TYR A 104 14.08 -28.02 -5.22
CA TYR A 104 13.01 -28.80 -4.58
C TYR A 104 11.61 -28.36 -5.03
N PHE A 105 11.34 -27.06 -5.20
CA PHE A 105 10.06 -26.61 -5.75
C PHE A 105 9.86 -27.10 -7.19
N GLU A 106 10.92 -27.12 -8.02
CA GLU A 106 10.86 -27.66 -9.38
C GLU A 106 10.57 -29.17 -9.38
N ALA A 107 11.26 -29.94 -8.54
CA ALA A 107 11.01 -31.38 -8.36
C ALA A 107 9.61 -31.67 -7.82
N TYR A 108 9.11 -30.85 -6.89
CA TYR A 108 7.72 -30.92 -6.44
C TYR A 108 6.74 -30.69 -7.60
N ARG A 109 7.00 -29.69 -8.45
CA ARG A 109 6.12 -29.32 -9.56
C ARG A 109 6.00 -30.44 -10.61
N THR A 110 7.07 -31.18 -10.90
CA THR A 110 7.02 -32.28 -11.88
C THR A 110 6.14 -33.44 -11.44
N LYS A 111 5.84 -33.55 -10.14
CA LYS A 111 4.97 -34.57 -9.55
C LYS A 111 3.50 -34.15 -9.46
N LEU A 112 3.16 -32.91 -9.84
CA LEU A 112 1.78 -32.43 -9.81
C LEU A 112 1.03 -32.90 -11.05
N THR A 113 0.00 -33.70 -10.85
CA THR A 113 -0.95 -34.12 -11.89
C THR A 113 -2.40 -33.96 -11.39
N PRO A 114 -3.41 -33.85 -12.28
CA PRO A 114 -4.81 -33.75 -11.87
C PRO A 114 -5.31 -34.91 -11.00
N GLU A 115 -4.68 -36.09 -11.07
CA GLU A 115 -5.05 -37.28 -10.29
C GLU A 115 -4.63 -37.17 -8.82
N VAL A 116 -3.51 -36.48 -8.56
CA VAL A 116 -2.94 -36.34 -7.21
C VAL A 116 -3.19 -34.96 -6.60
N ASP A 117 -3.61 -33.97 -7.38
CA ASP A 117 -3.80 -32.59 -6.95
C ASP A 117 -4.97 -31.86 -7.65
N ASP A 118 -6.05 -31.64 -6.91
CA ASP A 118 -7.29 -31.01 -7.38
C ASP A 118 -7.09 -29.55 -7.82
N ARG A 119 -5.99 -28.88 -7.43
CA ARG A 119 -5.70 -27.52 -7.92
C ARG A 119 -5.53 -27.49 -9.43
N LEU A 120 -5.19 -28.63 -10.04
CA LEU A 120 -5.09 -28.77 -11.49
C LEU A 120 -6.43 -29.14 -12.16
N ASN A 121 -7.46 -29.48 -11.38
CA ASN A 121 -8.81 -29.72 -11.90
C ASN A 121 -9.55 -28.39 -12.11
N ARG A 122 -9.80 -28.07 -13.39
CA ARG A 122 -10.41 -26.79 -13.77
C ARG A 122 -11.86 -26.65 -13.32
N ALA A 123 -12.66 -27.71 -13.36
CA ALA A 123 -14.07 -27.66 -12.97
C ALA A 123 -14.21 -27.40 -11.47
N THR A 124 -13.53 -28.21 -10.65
CA THR A 124 -13.50 -28.08 -9.19
C THR A 124 -13.01 -26.70 -8.76
N CYS A 125 -11.89 -26.24 -9.33
CA CYS A 125 -11.35 -24.93 -8.98
C CYS A 125 -12.23 -23.76 -9.46
N SER A 126 -12.98 -23.91 -10.55
CA SER A 126 -13.89 -22.85 -11.02
C SER A 126 -15.09 -22.70 -10.09
N ALA A 127 -15.67 -23.82 -9.65
CA ALA A 127 -16.75 -23.80 -8.66
C ALA A 127 -16.28 -23.20 -7.33
N LEU A 128 -15.08 -23.57 -6.85
CA LEU A 128 -14.49 -22.97 -5.65
C LEU A 128 -14.23 -21.47 -5.82
N LEU A 129 -13.71 -21.04 -6.97
CA LEU A 129 -13.50 -19.62 -7.28
C LEU A 129 -14.80 -18.83 -7.14
N ASP A 130 -15.89 -19.33 -7.74
CA ASP A 130 -17.19 -18.67 -7.68
C ASP A 130 -17.74 -18.57 -6.25
N ASN A 131 -17.60 -19.65 -5.47
CA ASN A 131 -18.00 -19.66 -4.07
C ASN A 131 -17.23 -18.61 -3.25
N LEU A 132 -15.89 -18.62 -3.37
CA LEU A 132 -15.02 -17.70 -2.65
C LEU A 132 -15.25 -16.24 -3.05
N LEU A 133 -15.43 -15.98 -4.35
CA LEU A 133 -15.71 -14.64 -4.86
C LEU A 133 -17.08 -14.16 -4.38
N GLY A 134 -18.12 -14.99 -4.48
CA GLY A 134 -19.46 -14.67 -3.99
C GLY A 134 -19.50 -14.33 -2.50
N LYS A 135 -18.81 -15.12 -1.66
CA LYS A 135 -18.63 -14.82 -0.23
C LYS A 135 -17.90 -13.49 -0.01
N SER A 136 -16.86 -13.22 -0.78
CA SER A 136 -16.06 -12.00 -0.66
C SER A 136 -16.85 -10.75 -1.08
N VAL A 137 -17.71 -10.85 -2.10
CA VAL A 137 -18.61 -9.77 -2.52
C VAL A 137 -19.62 -9.43 -1.42
N LYS A 138 -20.27 -10.44 -0.84
CA LYS A 138 -21.21 -10.23 0.28
C LYS A 138 -20.52 -9.59 1.49
N MET A 139 -19.34 -10.10 1.85
CA MET A 139 -18.56 -9.58 2.99
C MET A 139 -18.07 -8.14 2.78
N ALA A 140 -17.93 -7.70 1.54
CA ALA A 140 -17.53 -6.33 1.18
C ALA A 140 -18.71 -5.38 0.96
N ASP A 141 -19.94 -5.79 1.28
CA ASP A 141 -21.17 -5.05 0.96
C ASP A 141 -21.21 -4.63 -0.52
N TYR A 142 -20.89 -5.58 -1.41
CA TYR A 142 -20.85 -5.40 -2.86
C TYR A 142 -19.80 -4.38 -3.36
N ASN A 143 -18.93 -3.86 -2.50
CA ASN A 143 -17.78 -3.05 -2.92
C ASN A 143 -16.75 -3.90 -3.65
N LEU A 144 -16.65 -3.76 -4.98
CA LEU A 144 -15.88 -4.68 -5.80
C LEU A 144 -14.37 -4.65 -5.51
N ARG A 145 -13.78 -3.47 -5.22
CA ARG A 145 -12.34 -3.38 -4.90
C ARG A 145 -12.01 -4.14 -3.63
N ASP A 146 -12.81 -3.94 -2.58
CA ASP A 146 -12.60 -4.60 -1.30
C ASP A 146 -12.88 -6.11 -1.43
N ALA A 147 -13.94 -6.51 -2.16
CA ALA A 147 -14.27 -7.91 -2.44
C ALA A 147 -13.11 -8.67 -3.13
N LEU A 148 -12.49 -8.07 -4.15
CA LEU A 148 -11.33 -8.66 -4.83
C LEU A 148 -10.12 -8.80 -3.89
N GLY A 149 -9.91 -7.82 -3.01
CA GLY A 149 -8.87 -7.87 -1.99
C GLY A 149 -9.09 -8.99 -0.98
N ILE A 150 -10.33 -9.13 -0.48
CA ILE A 150 -10.76 -10.20 0.43
C ILE A 150 -10.60 -11.56 -0.24
N PHE A 151 -11.08 -11.72 -1.47
CA PHE A 151 -10.93 -12.95 -2.26
C PHE A 151 -9.46 -13.36 -2.36
N HIS A 152 -8.59 -12.42 -2.78
CA HIS A 152 -7.16 -12.69 -2.87
C HIS A 152 -6.57 -13.08 -1.52
N ASN A 153 -6.94 -12.40 -0.44
CA ASN A 153 -6.45 -12.70 0.90
C ASN A 153 -6.82 -14.13 1.35
N ARG A 154 -8.06 -14.57 1.08
CA ARG A 154 -8.50 -15.95 1.32
C ARG A 154 -7.66 -16.96 0.54
N CYS A 155 -7.41 -16.70 -0.75
CA CYS A 155 -6.52 -17.54 -1.58
C CYS A 155 -5.07 -17.56 -1.11
N GLN A 156 -4.65 -16.62 -0.25
CA GLN A 156 -3.32 -16.61 0.37
C GLN A 156 -3.33 -17.15 1.81
N GLY A 157 -4.45 -17.68 2.30
CA GLY A 157 -4.59 -18.21 3.66
C GLY A 157 -4.51 -17.13 4.76
N LEU A 158 -4.87 -15.89 4.44
CA LEU A 158 -4.88 -14.80 5.43
C LEU A 158 -6.19 -14.82 6.25
N PRO A 159 -6.16 -14.43 7.53
CA PRO A 159 -7.35 -14.40 8.38
C PRO A 159 -8.36 -13.36 7.89
N GLU A 160 -9.64 -13.56 8.18
CA GLU A 160 -10.72 -12.66 7.76
C GLU A 160 -10.61 -11.23 8.33
N SER A 161 -9.93 -11.08 9.48
CA SER A 161 -9.61 -9.78 10.08
C SER A 161 -8.55 -8.98 9.29
N SER A 162 -7.95 -9.57 8.25
CA SER A 162 -6.99 -8.87 7.40
C SER A 162 -7.67 -7.72 6.65
N PRO A 163 -7.03 -6.54 6.56
CA PRO A 163 -7.54 -5.46 5.71
C PRO A 163 -7.75 -5.94 4.27
N ALA A 164 -8.89 -5.56 3.68
CA ALA A 164 -9.26 -5.96 2.33
C ALA A 164 -8.13 -5.69 1.33
N LEU A 165 -7.58 -4.48 1.32
CA LEU A 165 -6.43 -4.12 0.49
C LEU A 165 -5.13 -4.14 1.29
N SER A 166 -4.07 -4.66 0.65
CA SER A 166 -2.69 -4.63 1.15
C SER A 166 -1.69 -4.38 0.01
N PRO A 167 -0.45 -3.98 0.30
CA PRO A 167 0.60 -3.88 -0.72
C PRO A 167 0.84 -5.18 -1.50
N LYS A 168 0.46 -6.34 -0.94
CA LYS A 168 0.63 -7.65 -1.56
C LYS A 168 -0.45 -7.95 -2.61
N ASN A 169 -1.67 -7.47 -2.43
CA ASN A 169 -2.81 -7.82 -3.29
C ASN A 169 -3.24 -6.68 -4.25
N VAL A 170 -2.84 -5.43 -4.00
CA VAL A 170 -3.42 -4.30 -4.74
C VAL A 170 -3.12 -4.31 -6.25
N ARG A 171 -2.03 -4.96 -6.67
CA ARG A 171 -1.76 -5.15 -8.11
C ARG A 171 -2.74 -6.10 -8.79
N PHE A 172 -3.13 -7.16 -8.08
CA PHE A 172 -4.18 -8.08 -8.52
C PHE A 172 -5.51 -7.34 -8.60
N VAL A 173 -5.86 -6.61 -7.52
CA VAL A 173 -7.11 -5.84 -7.46
C VAL A 173 -7.19 -4.80 -8.58
N ASN A 174 -6.14 -3.97 -8.77
CA ASN A 174 -6.11 -2.98 -9.84
C ASN A 174 -6.35 -3.61 -11.21
N TYR A 175 -5.69 -4.75 -11.50
CA TYR A 175 -5.83 -5.43 -12.78
C TYR A 175 -7.26 -5.93 -13.00
N VAL A 176 -7.79 -6.73 -12.07
CA VAL A 176 -9.12 -7.35 -12.22
C VAL A 176 -10.22 -6.28 -12.21
N PHE A 177 -10.09 -5.28 -11.35
CA PHE A 177 -11.03 -4.16 -11.30
C PHE A 177 -11.03 -3.36 -12.60
N HIS A 178 -9.85 -3.01 -13.12
CA HIS A 178 -9.72 -2.27 -14.38
C HIS A 178 -10.33 -3.05 -15.54
N GLU A 179 -9.96 -4.33 -15.69
CA GLU A 179 -10.52 -5.22 -16.72
C GLU A 179 -12.05 -5.27 -16.63
N PHE A 180 -12.61 -5.36 -15.43
CA PHE A 180 -14.05 -5.35 -15.24
C PHE A 180 -14.67 -4.02 -15.67
N THR A 181 -14.17 -2.90 -15.17
CA THR A 181 -14.76 -1.58 -15.46
C THR A 181 -14.67 -1.17 -16.93
N GLN A 182 -13.68 -1.66 -17.67
CA GLN A 182 -13.51 -1.34 -19.09
C GLN A 182 -14.37 -2.20 -20.01
N LYS A 183 -14.63 -3.46 -19.63
CA LYS A 183 -15.24 -4.45 -20.52
C LYS A 183 -16.66 -4.85 -20.14
N ALA A 184 -17.10 -4.60 -18.91
CA ALA A 184 -18.47 -4.92 -18.49
C ALA A 184 -19.49 -4.03 -19.19
N SER A 185 -20.68 -4.59 -19.41
CA SER A 185 -21.89 -3.82 -19.68
C SER A 185 -22.22 -2.90 -18.49
N ASP A 186 -23.00 -1.86 -18.71
CA ASP A 186 -23.41 -0.96 -17.61
C ASP A 186 -24.35 -1.69 -16.62
N THR A 187 -25.24 -2.56 -17.11
CA THR A 187 -26.07 -3.44 -16.29
C THR A 187 -25.26 -4.35 -15.36
N ASP A 188 -24.10 -4.84 -15.80
CA ASP A 188 -23.22 -5.64 -14.93
C ASP A 188 -22.51 -4.78 -13.89
N LYS A 189 -22.12 -3.55 -14.26
CA LYS A 189 -21.46 -2.61 -13.33
C LYS A 189 -22.40 -2.19 -12.21
N GLU A 190 -23.68 -1.99 -12.50
CA GLU A 190 -24.71 -1.60 -11.53
C GLU A 190 -24.91 -2.62 -10.40
N ARG A 191 -24.48 -3.88 -10.59
CA ARG A 191 -24.52 -4.92 -9.56
C ARG A 191 -23.49 -4.74 -8.43
N PHE A 192 -22.56 -3.79 -8.58
CA PHE A 192 -21.46 -3.59 -7.65
C PHE A 192 -21.32 -2.13 -7.24
N ASP A 193 -20.94 -1.91 -5.98
CA ASP A 193 -20.38 -0.61 -5.57
C ASP A 193 -18.95 -0.48 -6.12
N LEU A 194 -18.79 0.38 -7.12
CA LEU A 194 -17.50 0.71 -7.73
C LEU A 194 -16.73 1.80 -6.96
N GLY A 195 -17.23 2.23 -5.80
CA GLY A 195 -16.62 3.26 -4.95
C GLY A 195 -16.56 4.62 -5.63
N LYS A 196 -17.52 4.90 -6.52
CA LYS A 196 -17.68 6.19 -7.19
C LYS A 196 -18.70 7.03 -6.44
N GLN A 197 -18.33 8.26 -6.09
CA GLN A 197 -19.29 9.26 -5.64
C GLN A 197 -19.83 9.98 -6.87
N GLU A 198 -21.14 10.02 -7.10
CA GLU A 198 -21.72 10.72 -8.25
C GLU A 198 -21.63 12.26 -8.09
N ARG A 199 -21.61 12.99 -9.23
CA ARG A 199 -21.60 14.48 -9.23
C ARG A 199 -22.93 15.09 -8.82
N ARG A 200 -24.06 14.46 -9.20
CA ARG A 200 -25.42 15.01 -9.00
C ARG A 200 -26.10 14.48 -7.74
N ARG A 201 -25.74 13.26 -7.30
CA ARG A 201 -26.09 12.76 -5.97
C ARG A 201 -24.96 13.09 -5.01
N GLY A 202 -24.92 14.35 -4.57
CA GLY A 202 -24.44 14.58 -3.21
C GLY A 202 -25.31 13.67 -2.33
N THR A 203 -24.70 12.83 -1.50
CA THR A 203 -25.37 12.18 -0.38
C THR A 203 -25.93 13.32 0.46
N ASN A 204 -27.16 13.77 0.14
CA ASN A 204 -27.74 14.98 0.70
C ASN A 204 -28.22 14.64 2.12
N LEU A 205 -27.25 14.50 3.01
CA LEU A 205 -27.45 14.33 4.44
C LEU A 205 -27.94 15.64 5.08
N GLY A 206 -28.12 16.72 4.31
CA GLY A 206 -28.50 18.03 4.85
C GLY A 206 -27.52 18.45 5.95
N ALA A 207 -28.05 18.79 7.13
CA ALA A 207 -27.27 19.12 8.31
C ALA A 207 -26.77 17.89 9.11
N LEU A 208 -27.14 16.65 8.76
CA LEU A 208 -26.83 15.45 9.57
C LEU A 208 -25.33 15.17 9.67
N TRP A 209 -24.52 15.57 8.68
CA TRP A 209 -23.07 15.39 8.76
C TRP A 209 -22.43 16.09 9.97
N LYS A 210 -23.09 17.14 10.50
CA LYS A 210 -22.62 17.87 11.69
C LYS A 210 -22.53 16.97 12.91
N ASN A 211 -23.35 15.92 12.97
CA ASN A 211 -23.33 14.93 14.05
C ASN A 211 -22.02 14.12 14.10
N ALA A 212 -21.30 13.99 12.98
CA ALA A 212 -20.00 13.30 12.95
C ALA A 212 -18.87 14.10 13.64
N LEU A 213 -19.15 15.35 14.05
CA LEU A 213 -18.20 16.25 14.72
C LEU A 213 -18.66 16.63 16.14
N LYS A 214 -19.60 15.86 16.74
CA LYS A 214 -20.10 16.12 18.10
C LYS A 214 -18.97 16.23 19.12
N GLU A 215 -17.95 15.37 18.99
CA GLU A 215 -16.79 15.33 19.88
C GLU A 215 -15.77 16.43 19.58
N GLU A 216 -15.55 16.75 18.30
CA GLU A 216 -14.59 17.76 17.86
C GLU A 216 -15.08 19.21 18.11
N GLY A 217 -16.39 19.40 18.19
CA GLY A 217 -17.03 20.64 18.63
C GLY A 217 -17.47 21.61 17.52
N PRO A 218 -18.29 22.63 17.88
CA PRO A 218 -18.96 23.52 16.93
C PRO A 218 -18.00 24.35 16.07
N PHE A 219 -16.78 24.59 16.54
CA PHE A 219 -15.76 25.32 15.78
C PHE A 219 -15.46 24.68 14.41
N PHE A 220 -15.29 23.36 14.35
CA PHE A 220 -15.01 22.68 13.08
C PHE A 220 -16.24 22.58 12.19
N ILE A 221 -17.44 22.48 12.77
CA ILE A 221 -18.69 22.52 12.03
C ILE A 221 -18.79 23.82 11.25
N SER A 222 -18.62 24.97 11.91
CA SER A 222 -18.71 26.29 11.25
C SER A 222 -17.69 26.43 10.12
N LEU A 223 -16.45 25.98 10.31
CA LEU A 223 -15.40 26.09 9.29
C LEU A 223 -15.65 25.20 8.07
N ILE A 224 -16.14 23.97 8.29
CA ILE A 224 -16.47 23.08 7.18
C ILE A 224 -17.71 23.58 6.44
N GLU A 225 -18.74 24.05 7.15
CA GLU A 225 -19.93 24.65 6.55
C GLU A 225 -19.58 25.86 5.68
N GLU A 226 -18.79 26.80 6.20
CA GLU A 226 -18.29 27.95 5.44
C GLU A 226 -17.48 27.53 4.21
N CYS A 227 -16.64 26.49 4.34
CA CYS A 227 -15.88 25.94 3.22
C CYS A 227 -16.79 25.33 2.15
N LEU A 228 -17.80 24.55 2.54
CA LEU A 228 -18.74 23.92 1.60
C LEU A 228 -19.56 24.98 0.86
N ASP A 229 -19.99 26.05 1.54
CA ASP A 229 -20.71 27.17 0.92
C ASP A 229 -19.84 27.93 -0.08
N LYS A 230 -18.58 28.23 0.28
CA LYS A 230 -17.62 28.87 -0.63
C LYS A 230 -17.29 28.03 -1.86
N GLN A 231 -17.28 26.71 -1.71
CA GLN A 231 -16.97 25.77 -2.79
C GLN A 231 -18.24 25.32 -3.54
N LYS A 232 -19.42 25.84 -3.21
CA LYS A 232 -20.68 25.50 -3.86
C LYS A 232 -20.62 25.94 -5.33
N GLY A 233 -20.82 24.97 -6.23
CA GLY A 233 -20.69 25.21 -7.68
C GLY A 233 -19.24 25.29 -8.19
N ALA A 234 -18.24 25.23 -7.31
CA ALA A 234 -16.83 25.19 -7.68
C ALA A 234 -16.28 23.75 -7.52
N GLY A 235 -15.64 23.22 -8.57
CA GLY A 235 -14.97 21.92 -8.51
C GLY A 235 -15.90 20.69 -8.52
N TYR A 236 -15.44 19.60 -7.90
CA TYR A 236 -16.20 18.36 -7.72
C TYR A 236 -16.78 18.33 -6.30
N PRO A 237 -18.08 18.10 -6.10
CA PRO A 237 -18.65 18.03 -4.76
C PRO A 237 -18.05 16.85 -4.00
N VAL A 238 -17.64 17.03 -2.75
CA VAL A 238 -17.14 15.93 -1.91
C VAL A 238 -18.12 15.74 -0.77
N ASP A 239 -18.51 14.50 -0.47
CA ASP A 239 -19.31 14.17 0.70
C ASP A 239 -18.61 14.72 1.97
N PRO A 240 -19.28 15.58 2.78
CA PRO A 240 -18.70 16.14 3.99
C PRO A 240 -18.13 15.08 4.93
N LEU A 241 -18.79 13.92 5.08
CA LEU A 241 -18.30 12.83 5.93
C LEU A 241 -17.01 12.21 5.41
N LEU A 242 -16.84 12.14 4.08
CA LEU A 242 -15.60 11.64 3.47
C LEU A 242 -14.45 12.62 3.73
N PHE A 243 -14.71 13.91 3.65
CA PHE A 243 -13.71 14.93 3.95
C PHE A 243 -13.36 14.99 5.45
N ILE A 244 -14.35 14.83 6.33
CA ILE A 244 -14.14 14.66 7.78
C ILE A 244 -13.29 13.43 8.07
N ALA A 245 -13.59 12.28 7.46
CA ALA A 245 -12.80 11.07 7.58
C ALA A 245 -11.34 11.26 7.10
N LEU A 246 -11.13 12.06 6.05
CA LEU A 246 -9.79 12.44 5.59
C LEU A 246 -9.05 13.27 6.66
N ILE A 247 -9.68 14.32 7.21
CA ILE A 247 -9.09 15.13 8.30
C ILE A 247 -8.77 14.26 9.52
N LYS A 248 -9.71 13.39 9.92
CA LYS A 248 -9.52 12.45 11.03
C LYS A 248 -8.27 11.60 10.82
N ARG A 249 -8.06 11.08 9.61
CA ARG A 249 -6.87 10.28 9.28
C ARG A 249 -5.58 11.11 9.22
N GLU A 250 -5.63 12.31 8.67
CA GLU A 250 -4.44 13.13 8.43
C GLU A 250 -3.88 13.75 9.72
N SER A 251 -4.74 14.30 10.58
CA SER A 251 -4.29 15.00 11.78
C SER A 251 -5.04 14.65 13.06
N ASN A 252 -6.10 13.85 12.99
CA ASN A 252 -7.05 13.68 14.09
C ASN A 252 -7.52 15.05 14.64
N PHE A 253 -7.84 15.96 13.73
CA PHE A 253 -8.29 17.34 14.02
C PHE A 253 -7.26 18.23 14.76
N ASP A 254 -5.99 17.82 14.86
CA ASP A 254 -4.92 18.71 15.35
C ASP A 254 -4.48 19.70 14.26
N ALA A 255 -4.90 20.97 14.39
CA ALA A 255 -4.53 22.04 13.46
C ALA A 255 -3.03 22.38 13.47
N ARG A 256 -2.30 21.96 14.51
CA ARG A 256 -0.86 22.16 14.67
C ARG A 256 -0.06 20.90 14.32
N ALA A 257 -0.71 19.87 13.77
CA ALA A 257 -0.05 18.64 13.37
C ALA A 257 1.02 18.90 12.29
N VAL A 258 2.22 18.35 12.50
CA VAL A 258 3.32 18.38 11.53
C VAL A 258 3.93 16.99 11.41
N SER A 259 3.85 16.39 10.23
CA SER A 259 4.42 15.07 9.94
C SER A 259 5.95 15.05 10.00
N TYR A 260 6.50 13.85 10.02
CA TYR A 260 7.96 13.61 10.00
C TYR A 260 8.64 14.05 8.68
N VAL A 261 7.87 14.46 7.65
CA VAL A 261 8.36 14.99 6.36
C VAL A 261 7.82 16.39 6.05
N GLY A 262 7.14 17.05 7.00
CA GLY A 262 6.77 18.46 6.90
C GLY A 262 5.43 18.78 6.23
N ALA A 263 4.60 17.78 5.96
CA ALA A 263 3.16 17.97 5.82
C ALA A 263 2.60 18.62 7.10
N ALA A 264 1.66 19.57 6.98
CA ALA A 264 1.20 20.37 8.12
C ALA A 264 -0.31 20.63 8.10
N GLY A 265 -0.88 20.83 9.29
CA GLY A 265 -2.28 21.22 9.48
C GLY A 265 -3.28 20.07 9.47
N LEU A 266 -4.56 20.44 9.51
CA LEU A 266 -5.70 19.53 9.53
C LEU A 266 -5.70 18.53 8.37
N THR A 267 -5.25 18.99 7.21
CA THR A 267 -5.28 18.25 5.94
C THR A 267 -3.89 17.80 5.50
N GLN A 268 -2.86 18.00 6.34
CA GLN A 268 -1.47 17.58 6.08
C GLN A 268 -0.97 17.96 4.67
N ILE A 269 -1.17 19.21 4.27
CA ILE A 269 -0.69 19.70 2.97
C ILE A 269 0.84 19.88 3.01
N MET A 270 1.53 19.34 2.00
CA MET A 270 2.97 19.54 1.80
C MET A 270 3.27 21.00 1.40
N PRO A 271 4.43 21.59 1.77
CA PRO A 271 4.73 22.99 1.46
C PRO A 271 4.62 23.35 -0.03
N LYS A 272 5.18 22.52 -0.91
CA LYS A 272 5.07 22.72 -2.37
C LYS A 272 3.64 22.67 -2.87
N THR A 273 2.84 21.74 -2.35
CA THR A 273 1.41 21.62 -2.69
C THR A 273 0.64 22.86 -2.23
N GLY A 274 0.86 23.34 -1.01
CA GLY A 274 0.22 24.57 -0.50
C GLY A 274 0.53 25.79 -1.38
N LYS A 275 1.79 25.97 -1.78
CA LYS A 275 2.18 27.01 -2.74
C LYS A 275 1.46 26.86 -4.09
N GLY A 276 1.42 25.64 -4.63
CA GLY A 276 0.74 25.35 -5.90
C GLY A 276 -0.78 25.60 -5.86
N LEU A 277 -1.40 25.44 -4.69
CA LEU A 277 -2.82 25.73 -4.48
C LEU A 277 -3.13 27.23 -4.30
N GLY A 278 -2.10 28.05 -4.09
CA GLY A 278 -2.20 29.51 -3.95
C GLY A 278 -2.12 30.04 -2.51
N MET A 279 -1.77 29.21 -1.51
CA MET A 279 -1.52 29.68 -0.15
C MET A 279 -0.39 30.73 -0.15
N LYS A 280 -0.61 31.86 0.52
CA LYS A 280 0.29 33.02 0.46
C LYS A 280 1.45 32.89 1.44
N ASN A 281 1.18 32.37 2.63
CA ASN A 281 2.18 32.23 3.67
C ASN A 281 2.56 30.77 3.87
N ILE A 282 3.64 30.33 3.23
CA ILE A 282 4.19 28.98 3.38
C ILE A 282 5.64 29.03 3.84
N TYR A 283 5.87 28.52 5.03
CA TYR A 283 7.21 28.37 5.58
C TYR A 283 7.92 27.18 4.93
N MET A 284 8.88 27.49 4.06
CA MET A 284 9.68 26.52 3.32
C MET A 284 11.13 27.03 3.16
N PRO A 285 11.98 26.88 4.20
CA PRO A 285 13.37 27.32 4.16
C PRO A 285 14.19 26.45 3.19
N LEU A 286 15.33 26.97 2.70
CA LEU A 286 16.19 26.26 1.73
C LEU A 286 16.60 24.84 2.20
N TYR A 287 16.88 24.67 3.48
CA TYR A 287 17.25 23.37 4.04
C TYR A 287 16.11 22.33 4.01
N PHE A 288 14.87 22.75 3.78
CA PHE A 288 13.73 21.83 3.60
C PHE A 288 13.90 21.00 2.32
N GLU A 289 14.29 21.63 1.21
CA GLU A 289 14.59 20.93 -0.05
C GLU A 289 15.77 19.96 0.11
N GLU A 290 16.77 20.36 0.90
CA GLU A 290 17.88 19.48 1.25
C GLU A 290 17.35 18.22 1.96
N ALA A 291 16.48 18.37 2.97
CA ALA A 291 15.88 17.24 3.68
C ALA A 291 15.11 16.29 2.75
N ILE A 292 14.33 16.82 1.81
CA ILE A 292 13.61 16.03 0.80
C ILE A 292 14.59 15.28 -0.11
N SER A 293 15.65 15.95 -0.58
CA SER A 293 16.66 15.33 -1.44
C SER A 293 17.38 14.14 -0.77
N LEU A 294 17.65 14.27 0.54
CA LEU A 294 18.29 13.22 1.34
C LEU A 294 17.45 11.95 1.42
N MET A 295 16.11 12.05 1.38
CA MET A 295 15.25 10.86 1.30
C MET A 295 15.46 10.07 0.01
N ALA A 296 15.55 10.78 -1.13
CA ALA A 296 15.79 10.13 -2.42
C ALA A 296 17.17 9.47 -2.47
N ARG A 297 18.21 10.17 -1.98
CA ARG A 297 19.58 9.64 -1.86
C ARG A 297 19.63 8.40 -0.96
N GLN A 298 19.00 8.47 0.22
CA GLN A 298 18.89 7.34 1.14
C GLN A 298 18.25 6.12 0.48
N ARG A 299 17.11 6.29 -0.20
CA ARG A 299 16.43 5.18 -0.91
C ARG A 299 17.31 4.57 -1.99
N LYS A 300 18.01 5.40 -2.78
CA LYS A 300 18.93 4.95 -3.85
C LYS A 300 20.08 4.11 -3.29
N LEU A 301 20.72 4.56 -2.22
CA LEU A 301 21.81 3.82 -1.56
C LEU A 301 21.35 2.49 -0.97
N ARG A 302 20.22 2.47 -0.24
CA ARG A 302 19.64 1.24 0.30
C ARG A 302 19.31 0.22 -0.77
N LYS A 303 18.77 0.66 -1.91
CA LYS A 303 18.48 -0.20 -3.06
C LYS A 303 19.78 -0.79 -3.63
N ARG A 304 20.80 0.04 -3.87
CA ARG A 304 22.12 -0.40 -4.37
C ARG A 304 22.75 -1.43 -3.43
N ALA A 305 22.80 -1.18 -2.13
CA ALA A 305 23.37 -2.10 -1.14
C ALA A 305 22.69 -3.49 -1.17
N LYS A 306 21.35 -3.55 -1.25
CA LYS A 306 20.63 -4.82 -1.37
C LYS A 306 20.94 -5.56 -2.68
N VAL A 307 21.10 -4.82 -3.79
CA VAL A 307 21.50 -5.41 -5.07
C VAL A 307 22.90 -6.01 -4.99
N LEU A 308 23.84 -5.35 -4.32
CA LEU A 308 25.18 -5.91 -4.11
C LEU A 308 25.13 -7.22 -3.31
N LEU A 309 24.37 -7.26 -2.21
CA LEU A 309 24.18 -8.50 -1.45
C LEU A 309 23.60 -9.63 -2.30
N SER A 310 22.64 -9.35 -3.19
CA SER A 310 22.07 -10.39 -4.07
C SER A 310 23.05 -10.92 -5.14
N LYS A 311 24.12 -10.20 -5.44
CA LYS A 311 25.11 -10.54 -6.47
C LYS A 311 26.36 -11.26 -5.91
N LEU A 312 26.41 -11.50 -4.60
CA LEU A 312 27.54 -12.14 -3.94
C LEU A 312 27.85 -13.54 -4.52
N THR A 313 29.14 -13.84 -4.61
CA THR A 313 29.77 -15.15 -4.84
C THR A 313 30.87 -15.36 -3.82
N SER A 314 31.39 -16.59 -3.70
CA SER A 314 32.55 -16.89 -2.85
C SER A 314 33.77 -16.01 -3.19
N THR A 315 34.01 -15.78 -4.49
CA THR A 315 35.16 -15.02 -5.00
C THR A 315 35.07 -13.51 -4.79
N ASN A 316 33.86 -12.92 -4.77
CA ASN A 316 33.68 -11.47 -4.63
C ASN A 316 33.07 -11.04 -3.28
N MET A 317 32.89 -11.99 -2.35
CA MET A 317 32.15 -11.79 -1.10
C MET A 317 32.66 -10.59 -0.31
N THR A 318 33.97 -10.56 -0.05
CA THR A 318 34.62 -9.55 0.78
C THR A 318 34.40 -8.15 0.23
N LYS A 319 34.60 -7.96 -1.08
CA LYS A 319 34.45 -6.67 -1.76
C LYS A 319 33.00 -6.21 -1.73
N LEU A 320 32.07 -6.99 -2.27
CA LEU A 320 30.68 -6.57 -2.39
C LEU A 320 29.98 -6.39 -1.04
N ALA A 321 30.33 -7.19 -0.03
CA ALA A 321 29.78 -7.01 1.32
C ALA A 321 30.30 -5.73 2.00
N LYS A 322 31.58 -5.37 1.76
CA LYS A 322 32.14 -4.10 2.21
C LYS A 322 31.43 -2.92 1.54
N ASP A 323 31.34 -2.92 0.21
CA ASP A 323 30.64 -1.89 -0.55
C ASP A 323 29.16 -1.76 -0.13
N ALA A 324 28.48 -2.88 0.09
CA ALA A 324 27.10 -2.88 0.57
C ALA A 324 26.97 -2.25 1.96
N ARG A 325 27.93 -2.50 2.86
CA ARG A 325 27.97 -1.89 4.19
C ARG A 325 28.22 -0.39 4.09
N GLU A 326 29.20 0.05 3.31
CA GLU A 326 29.50 1.47 3.14
C GLU A 326 28.28 2.26 2.64
N LEU A 327 27.64 1.79 1.56
CA LEU A 327 26.41 2.39 1.04
C LEU A 327 25.29 2.42 2.10
N MET A 328 25.16 1.36 2.90
CA MET A 328 24.13 1.28 3.94
C MET A 328 24.43 2.27 5.08
N GLN A 329 25.68 2.38 5.53
CA GLN A 329 26.10 3.33 6.57
C GLN A 329 25.94 4.78 6.10
N GLU A 330 26.31 5.10 4.86
CA GLU A 330 26.05 6.40 4.25
C GLU A 330 24.53 6.70 4.21
N SER A 331 23.70 5.72 3.83
CA SER A 331 22.24 5.88 3.84
C SER A 331 21.68 6.18 5.24
N LEU A 332 22.31 5.66 6.30
CA LEU A 332 21.94 5.90 7.68
C LEU A 332 22.40 7.30 8.14
N ASN A 333 23.51 7.81 7.60
CA ASN A 333 23.96 9.19 7.81
C ASN A 333 22.99 10.20 7.18
N TYR A 334 22.58 9.97 5.93
CA TYR A 334 21.51 10.77 5.31
C TYR A 334 20.21 10.69 6.11
N GLY A 335 19.86 9.50 6.62
CA GLY A 335 18.71 9.33 7.51
C GLY A 335 18.78 10.22 8.77
N ARG A 336 19.95 10.32 9.41
CA ARG A 336 20.18 11.20 10.57
C ARG A 336 20.07 12.68 10.19
N LYS A 337 20.82 13.11 9.17
CA LYS A 337 20.85 14.51 8.72
C LYS A 337 19.44 14.98 8.35
N ARG A 338 18.73 14.19 7.54
CA ARG A 338 17.32 14.41 7.18
C ARG A 338 16.43 14.57 8.42
N SER A 339 16.53 13.65 9.38
CA SER A 339 15.65 13.68 10.56
C SER A 339 15.93 14.89 11.46
N MET A 340 17.20 15.33 11.52
CA MET A 340 17.56 16.59 12.18
C MET A 340 16.95 17.81 11.46
N LEU A 341 17.03 17.86 10.13
CA LEU A 341 16.46 18.94 9.34
C LEU A 341 14.93 19.02 9.46
N PHE A 342 14.20 17.89 9.41
CA PHE A 342 12.75 17.90 9.62
C PHE A 342 12.34 18.24 11.06
N ARG A 343 13.13 17.84 12.07
CA ARG A 343 12.89 18.30 13.46
C ARG A 343 13.10 19.81 13.59
N ARG A 344 14.16 20.35 12.98
CA ARG A 344 14.38 21.80 12.91
C ARG A 344 13.21 22.50 12.22
N TYR A 345 12.81 21.99 11.05
CA TYR A 345 11.67 22.49 10.28
C TYR A 345 10.40 22.55 11.13
N LYS A 346 10.02 21.45 11.79
CA LYS A 346 8.83 21.38 12.65
C LYS A 346 8.87 22.44 13.76
N ARG A 347 10.00 22.60 14.46
CA ARG A 347 10.14 23.62 15.52
C ARG A 347 9.99 25.04 14.98
N GLU A 348 10.68 25.35 13.88
CA GLU A 348 10.66 26.70 13.29
C GLU A 348 9.27 27.03 12.70
N LEU A 349 8.61 26.06 12.06
CA LEU A 349 7.25 26.17 11.54
C LEU A 349 6.25 26.53 12.66
N LEU A 350 6.28 25.78 13.77
CA LEU A 350 5.37 25.98 14.90
C LEU A 350 5.64 27.26 15.70
N LYS A 351 6.88 27.74 15.73
CA LYS A 351 7.25 28.99 16.41
C LYS A 351 6.80 30.24 15.64
N LYS A 352 6.87 30.21 14.30
CA LYS A 352 6.54 31.37 13.48
C LYS A 352 5.04 31.64 13.38
N ASP A 353 4.20 30.61 13.53
CA ASP A 353 2.72 30.62 13.53
C ASP A 353 2.03 31.46 12.43
N ARG A 354 2.74 31.74 11.34
CA ARG A 354 2.26 32.51 10.18
C ARG A 354 1.94 31.63 8.97
N ASP A 355 2.17 30.32 9.08
CA ASP A 355 1.94 29.39 7.98
C ASP A 355 0.44 29.12 7.79
N ASP A 356 -0.06 29.34 6.58
CA ASP A 356 -1.47 29.21 6.25
C ASP A 356 -1.99 27.79 6.52
N ARG A 357 -1.14 26.76 6.45
CA ARG A 357 -1.52 25.37 6.74
C ARG A 357 -1.83 25.13 8.21
N LEU A 358 -1.33 25.96 9.12
CA LEU A 358 -1.62 25.85 10.55
C LEU A 358 -2.88 26.63 10.98
N LYS A 359 -3.49 27.38 10.06
CA LYS A 359 -4.73 28.12 10.32
C LYS A 359 -5.92 27.23 9.92
N PRO A 360 -6.79 26.82 10.87
CA PRO A 360 -7.85 25.84 10.63
C PRO A 360 -8.70 26.11 9.38
N GLY A 361 -9.23 27.33 9.24
CA GLY A 361 -10.07 27.71 8.09
C GLY A 361 -9.34 27.57 6.75
N LYS A 362 -8.10 28.08 6.64
CA LYS A 362 -7.28 27.93 5.43
C LYS A 362 -6.90 26.48 5.16
N ALA A 363 -6.55 25.71 6.19
CA ALA A 363 -6.20 24.31 6.05
C ALA A 363 -7.37 23.46 5.52
N ILE A 364 -8.59 23.74 6.00
CA ILE A 364 -9.84 23.15 5.52
C ILE A 364 -10.11 23.59 4.08
N GLU A 365 -10.11 24.89 3.80
CA GLU A 365 -10.43 25.45 2.48
C GLU A 365 -9.55 24.86 1.37
N TYR A 366 -8.23 24.97 1.52
CA TYR A 366 -7.29 24.50 0.50
C TYR A 366 -7.17 22.98 0.47
N GLY A 367 -7.35 22.30 1.61
CA GLY A 367 -7.36 20.84 1.66
C GLY A 367 -8.58 20.26 0.95
N TYR A 368 -9.76 20.87 1.16
CA TYR A 368 -10.99 20.52 0.44
C TYR A 368 -10.83 20.77 -1.05
N LYS A 369 -10.37 21.97 -1.44
CA LYS A 369 -10.10 22.31 -2.84
C LYS A 369 -9.19 21.27 -3.51
N TYR A 370 -8.06 20.93 -2.87
CA TYR A 370 -7.14 19.94 -3.41
C TYR A 370 -7.77 18.56 -3.54
N PHE A 371 -8.49 18.09 -2.52
CA PHE A 371 -9.15 16.79 -2.59
C PHE A 371 -10.29 16.77 -3.62
N SER A 372 -11.03 17.86 -3.77
CA SER A 372 -12.05 18.06 -4.81
C SER A 372 -11.46 17.98 -6.22
N GLU A 373 -10.31 18.63 -6.46
CA GLU A 373 -9.59 18.52 -7.74
C GLU A 373 -9.16 17.08 -8.04
N LEU A 374 -8.74 16.33 -7.01
CA LEU A 374 -8.39 14.91 -7.16
C LEU A 374 -9.61 14.04 -7.41
N MET A 375 -10.73 14.27 -6.72
CA MET A 375 -12.01 13.59 -6.99
C MET A 375 -12.45 13.83 -8.44
N LYS A 376 -12.33 15.06 -8.94
CA LYS A 376 -12.57 15.39 -10.35
C LYS A 376 -11.66 14.60 -11.29
N ALA A 377 -10.35 14.62 -11.01
CA ALA A 377 -9.34 13.98 -11.85
C ALA A 377 -9.46 12.45 -11.88
N GLN A 378 -10.12 11.85 -10.88
CA GLN A 378 -10.38 10.42 -10.78
C GLN A 378 -11.84 10.05 -11.08
N ASP A 379 -12.62 10.95 -11.70
CA ASP A 379 -14.01 10.72 -12.08
C ASP A 379 -14.88 10.18 -10.92
N GLY A 380 -14.71 10.80 -9.75
CA GLY A 380 -15.46 10.45 -8.54
C GLY A 380 -15.00 9.18 -7.82
N ASP A 381 -13.96 8.48 -8.31
CA ASP A 381 -13.44 7.28 -7.65
C ASP A 381 -12.70 7.63 -6.35
N ILE A 382 -13.38 7.39 -5.23
CA ILE A 382 -12.91 7.73 -3.90
C ILE A 382 -11.56 7.04 -3.59
N SER A 383 -11.39 5.78 -3.99
CA SER A 383 -10.17 5.03 -3.68
C SER A 383 -8.96 5.58 -4.44
N LEU A 384 -9.14 5.99 -5.70
CA LEU A 384 -8.08 6.60 -6.49
C LEU A 384 -7.80 8.05 -6.09
N ALA A 385 -8.82 8.80 -5.67
CA ALA A 385 -8.64 10.15 -5.15
C ALA A 385 -7.84 10.14 -3.84
N LEU A 386 -8.18 9.25 -2.90
CA LEU A 386 -7.42 9.07 -1.66
C LEU A 386 -5.98 8.60 -1.92
N ALA A 387 -5.79 7.69 -2.87
CA ALA A 387 -4.45 7.26 -3.27
C ALA A 387 -3.64 8.41 -3.91
N SER A 388 -4.30 9.27 -4.69
CA SER A 388 -3.69 10.46 -5.30
C SER A 388 -3.36 11.53 -4.26
N TYR A 389 -4.19 11.69 -3.23
CA TYR A 389 -3.95 12.61 -2.12
C TYR A 389 -2.67 12.23 -1.37
N ASN A 390 -2.54 10.94 -1.02
CA ASN A 390 -1.42 10.44 -0.23
C ASN A 390 -0.11 10.21 -1.05
N ALA A 391 -0.20 9.65 -2.26
CA ALA A 391 0.97 9.26 -3.05
C ALA A 391 1.27 10.19 -4.24
N GLY A 392 0.35 11.10 -4.56
CA GLY A 392 0.37 11.94 -5.75
C GLY A 392 -0.28 11.26 -6.97
N PRO A 393 -1.00 12.02 -7.82
CA PRO A 393 -1.73 11.48 -8.98
C PRO A 393 -0.80 10.80 -10.01
N HIS A 394 0.45 11.27 -10.13
CA HIS A 394 1.46 10.65 -11.00
C HIS A 394 1.73 9.18 -10.64
N ARG A 395 1.64 8.80 -9.35
CA ARG A 395 1.81 7.41 -8.93
C ARG A 395 0.59 6.58 -9.26
N VAL A 396 -0.61 7.12 -9.05
CA VAL A 396 -1.84 6.43 -9.44
C VAL A 396 -1.83 6.11 -10.94
N LYS A 397 -1.44 7.08 -11.78
CA LYS A 397 -1.22 6.86 -13.21
C LYS A 397 -0.16 5.80 -13.50
N GLN A 398 1.00 5.86 -12.84
CA GLN A 398 2.09 4.89 -13.03
C GLN A 398 1.66 3.44 -12.75
N TYR A 399 0.78 3.24 -11.76
CA TYR A 399 0.33 1.91 -11.35
C TYR A 399 -1.00 1.48 -11.99
N ASN A 400 -1.59 2.31 -12.86
CA ASN A 400 -2.94 2.15 -13.40
C ASN A 400 -3.95 1.77 -12.28
N GLY A 401 -3.90 2.51 -11.17
CA GLY A 401 -4.67 2.22 -9.97
C GLY A 401 -3.92 2.56 -8.69
N ILE A 402 -4.33 1.97 -7.56
CA ILE A 402 -3.76 2.25 -6.24
C ILE A 402 -2.29 1.75 -6.19
N PRO A 403 -1.30 2.60 -5.85
CA PRO A 403 0.08 2.17 -5.71
C PRO A 403 0.27 1.17 -4.55
N PRO A 404 1.15 0.15 -4.69
CA PRO A 404 1.45 -0.84 -3.65
C PRO A 404 2.38 -0.30 -2.56
N TYR A 405 2.09 0.90 -2.07
CA TYR A 405 2.80 1.52 -0.96
C TYR A 405 2.03 1.26 0.32
N LYS A 406 2.74 0.78 1.36
CA LYS A 406 2.11 0.45 2.65
C LYS A 406 1.32 1.62 3.22
N GLU A 407 1.90 2.81 3.20
CA GLU A 407 1.24 4.02 3.70
C GLU A 407 -0.03 4.34 2.92
N THR A 408 0.04 4.36 1.58
CA THR A 408 -1.10 4.72 0.72
C THR A 408 -2.26 3.75 0.85
N VAL A 409 -1.99 2.44 0.85
CA VAL A 409 -3.04 1.43 1.03
C VAL A 409 -3.66 1.52 2.43
N SER A 410 -2.82 1.70 3.47
CA SER A 410 -3.31 1.86 4.84
C SER A 410 -4.13 3.14 5.02
N PHE A 411 -3.70 4.24 4.40
CA PHE A 411 -4.37 5.53 4.42
C PHE A 411 -5.78 5.41 3.82
N ARG A 412 -5.89 4.86 2.60
CA ARG A 412 -7.19 4.62 1.95
C ARG A 412 -8.10 3.76 2.83
N ASN A 413 -7.58 2.66 3.37
CA ASN A 413 -8.39 1.75 4.20
C ASN A 413 -8.92 2.43 5.45
N MET A 414 -8.09 3.23 6.12
CA MET A 414 -8.50 3.93 7.34
C MET A 414 -9.50 5.06 7.07
N VAL A 415 -9.32 5.86 6.01
CA VAL A 415 -10.29 6.91 5.66
C VAL A 415 -11.65 6.29 5.34
N LEU A 416 -11.68 5.21 4.56
CA LEU A 416 -12.95 4.57 4.22
C LEU A 416 -13.59 3.82 5.40
N LYS A 417 -12.78 3.35 6.36
CA LYS A 417 -13.29 2.85 7.63
C LYS A 417 -14.06 3.95 8.37
N TYR A 418 -13.43 5.10 8.62
CA TYR A 418 -14.09 6.24 9.29
C TYR A 418 -15.31 6.74 8.52
N TYR A 419 -15.21 6.84 7.19
CA TYR A 419 -16.33 7.26 6.36
C TYR A 419 -17.54 6.32 6.48
N ARG A 420 -17.31 5.00 6.54
CA ARG A 420 -18.38 4.02 6.76
C ARG A 420 -18.96 4.11 8.16
N GLU A 421 -18.12 4.26 9.19
CA GLU A 421 -18.55 4.44 10.59
C GLU A 421 -19.47 5.65 10.72
N TYR A 422 -19.05 6.82 10.21
CA TYR A 422 -19.89 8.01 10.20
C TYR A 422 -21.20 7.82 9.43
N ARG A 423 -21.20 7.10 8.31
CA ARG A 423 -22.44 6.83 7.56
C ARG A 423 -23.38 5.88 8.30
N MET A 424 -22.86 4.93 9.06
CA MET A 424 -23.67 3.99 9.85
C MET A 424 -24.29 4.69 11.07
N GLU A 425 -23.51 5.52 11.78
CA GLU A 425 -23.98 6.29 12.93
C GLU A 425 -25.11 7.28 12.61
N LEU A 426 -25.23 7.71 11.35
CA LEU A 426 -26.31 8.62 10.91
C LEU A 426 -27.50 7.91 10.29
N ARG A 427 -27.42 6.59 10.09
CA ARG A 427 -28.53 5.75 9.62
C ARG A 427 -29.32 5.12 10.77
N ASN A 428 -28.68 5.01 11.94
CA ASN A 428 -29.28 4.60 13.20
C ASN A 428 -29.65 5.84 14.01
#